data_AF-A0A930FGU7-F1
#
_entry.id   AF-A0A930FGU7-F1
#
_cell.length_a   1.000
_cell.length_b   1.000
_cell.length_c   1.000
_cell.angle_alpha   90.00
_cell.angle_beta   90.00
_cell.angle_gamma   90.00
#
_symmetry.space_group_name_H-M   'P 1'
#
loop_
_entity.id
_entity.type
_entity.pdbx_description
1 polymer ?
#
loop_
_entity_poly.entity_id
_entity_poly.type
_entity_poly.pdbx_seq_one_letter_code
_entity_poly.pdbx_strand_id
1 'polypeptide(L)' 'MSKLIEELTQEQLRSDIPSFRPGDTVRVHAKVVEGTRERIQIFEGVVIKRRGAGISETYTVRKVSNGVGVERTFPLH' A
#
# COMPACT_ATOMS: atom_id res chain seq x y z
N MET A 1 19.98 -8.40 -1.83
CA MET A 1 20.12 -7.21 -0.98
C MET A 1 21.35 -7.41 -0.11
N SER A 2 21.99 -6.37 0.41
CA SER A 2 23.06 -6.54 1.40
C SER A 2 22.43 -6.93 2.75
N LYS A 3 23.00 -7.95 3.40
CA LYS A 3 22.47 -8.54 4.65
C LYS A 3 22.27 -7.49 5.76
N LEU A 4 23.16 -6.50 5.84
CA LEU A 4 23.05 -5.37 6.77
C LEU A 4 21.79 -4.53 6.57
N ILE A 5 21.37 -4.30 5.32
CA ILE A 5 20.16 -3.52 5.02
C ILE A 5 18.92 -4.30 5.43
N GLU A 6 18.91 -5.61 5.19
CA GLU A 6 17.81 -6.46 5.62
C GLU A 6 17.67 -6.43 7.15
N GLU A 7 18.76 -6.67 7.89
CA GLU A 7 18.76 -6.64 9.36
C GLU A 7 18.27 -5.31 9.94
N LEU A 8 18.68 -4.17 9.37
CA LEU A 8 18.25 -2.84 9.81
C LEU A 8 16.78 -2.53 9.50
N THR A 9 16.21 -3.15 8.46
CA THR A 9 14.85 -2.85 8.01
C THR A 9 13.81 -3.84 8.53
N GLN A 10 14.24 -4.95 9.15
CA GLN A 10 13.35 -5.97 9.72
C GLN A 10 12.34 -5.39 10.71
N GLU A 11 12.77 -4.49 11.60
CA GLU A 11 11.90 -3.90 12.62
C GLU A 11 10.80 -3.00 12.04
N GLN A 12 10.98 -2.52 10.80
CA GLN A 12 10.02 -1.67 10.10
C GLN A 12 8.98 -2.50 9.30
N LEU A 13 9.17 -3.81 9.20
CA LEU A 13 8.24 -4.69 8.48
C LEU A 13 7.00 -4.98 9.33
N ARG A 14 5.85 -4.66 8.76
CA ARG A 14 4.54 -5.01 9.31
C ARG A 14 4.18 -6.48 9.09
N SER A 15 3.62 -7.11 10.12
CA SER A 15 3.16 -8.51 10.13
C SER A 15 1.64 -8.67 10.05
N ASP A 16 0.88 -7.58 10.16
CA ASP A 16 -0.59 -7.55 10.21
C ASP A 16 -1.26 -7.50 8.83
N ILE A 17 -0.49 -7.58 7.75
CA ILE A 17 -0.97 -7.42 6.38
C ILE A 17 -1.41 -8.77 5.80
N PRO A 18 -2.67 -8.92 5.35
CA PRO A 18 -3.13 -10.16 4.74
C PRO A 18 -2.44 -10.44 3.40
N SER A 19 -2.42 -11.70 2.98
CA SER A 19 -1.97 -12.05 1.63
C SER A 19 -2.97 -11.55 0.59
N PHE A 20 -2.48 -10.89 -0.46
CA PHE A 20 -3.25 -10.46 -1.62
C PHE A 20 -2.36 -10.39 -2.86
N ARG A 21 -2.98 -10.47 -4.04
CA ARG A 21 -2.31 -10.59 -5.34
C ARG A 21 -2.94 -9.63 -6.35
N PRO A 22 -2.26 -9.35 -7.49
CA PRO A 22 -2.88 -8.66 -8.60
C PRO A 22 -4.16 -9.37 -9.04
N GLY A 23 -5.24 -8.62 -9.24
CA GLY A 23 -6.59 -9.12 -9.50
C GLY A 23 -7.54 -9.01 -8.30
N ASP A 24 -7.01 -8.98 -7.08
CA ASP A 24 -7.84 -8.89 -5.87
C ASP A 24 -8.41 -7.47 -5.69
N THR A 25 -9.63 -7.38 -5.17
CA THR A 25 -10.22 -6.10 -4.74
C THR A 25 -9.88 -5.86 -3.27
N VAL A 26 -9.25 -4.72 -2.98
CA VAL A 26 -8.78 -4.37 -1.64
C VAL A 26 -9.36 -3.03 -1.18
N ARG A 27 -9.54 -2.88 0.14
CA ARG A 27 -9.88 -1.61 0.80
C ARG A 27 -8.70 -1.09 1.60
N VAL A 28 -7.99 -0.11 1.04
CA VAL A 28 -6.84 0.52 1.72
C VAL A 28 -7.33 1.65 2.62
N HIS A 29 -7.07 1.55 3.91
CA HIS A 29 -7.41 2.59 4.89
C HIS A 29 -6.22 3.55 5.03
N ALA A 30 -6.21 4.64 4.26
CA ALA A 30 -5.14 5.62 4.29
C ALA A 30 -5.44 6.72 5.30
N LYS A 31 -4.56 6.90 6.30
CA LYS A 31 -4.64 8.05 7.20
C LYS A 31 -4.19 9.31 6.45
N VAL A 32 -5.05 10.33 6.44
CA VAL A 32 -4.77 11.64 5.85
C VAL A 32 -4.73 12.66 6.98
N VAL A 33 -3.60 13.36 7.08
CA VAL A 33 -3.35 14.39 8.10
C VAL A 33 -3.30 15.74 7.40
N GLU A 34 -4.24 16.61 7.71
CA GLU A 34 -4.38 17.97 7.17
C GLU A 34 -4.29 18.98 8.32
N GLY A 35 -3.09 19.43 8.62
CA GLY A 35 -2.82 20.29 9.78
C GLY A 35 -3.16 19.57 11.09
N THR A 36 -4.17 20.06 11.82
CA THR A 36 -4.64 19.46 13.08
C THR A 36 -5.73 18.42 12.91
N ARG A 37 -6.26 18.22 11.68
CA ARG A 37 -7.33 17.27 11.42
C ARG A 37 -6.77 15.98 10.84
N GLU A 38 -7.21 14.87 11.40
CA GLU A 38 -6.87 13.53 10.91
C GLU A 38 -8.16 12.81 10.48
N ARG A 39 -8.13 12.16 9.31
CA ARG A 39 -9.21 11.28 8.87
C ARG A 39 -8.67 10.00 8.21
N ILE A 40 -9.44 8.93 8.31
CA ILE A 40 -9.19 7.70 7.53
C ILE A 40 -9.93 7.84 6.21
N GLN A 41 -9.19 7.85 5.11
CA GLN A 41 -9.74 7.82 3.75
C GLN A 41 -9.62 6.40 3.20
N ILE A 42 -10.76 5.82 2.79
CA ILE A 42 -10.79 4.49 2.17
C ILE A 42 -10.53 4.61 0.67
N PHE A 43 -9.55 3.86 0.19
CA PHE A 43 -9.29 3.66 -1.23
C PHE A 43 -9.60 2.21 -1.59
N GLU A 44 -10.80 1.99 -2.12
CA GLU A 44 -11.25 0.68 -2.60
C GLU A 44 -11.00 0.54 -4.11
N GLY A 45 -10.41 -0.57 -4.52
CA GLY A 45 -10.16 -0.85 -5.93
C GLY A 45 -9.43 -2.17 -6.16
N VAL A 46 -9.15 -2.46 -7.43
CA VAL A 46 -8.47 -3.67 -7.86
C VAL A 46 -6.96 -3.47 -7.81
N VAL A 47 -6.23 -4.42 -7.24
CA VAL A 47 -4.77 -4.45 -7.28
C VAL A 47 -4.32 -4.80 -8.69
N ILE A 48 -3.59 -3.90 -9.34
CA ILE A 48 -3.10 -4.11 -10.71
C ILE A 48 -1.62 -4.49 -10.74
N LYS A 49 -0.89 -4.22 -9.66
CA LYS A 49 0.55 -4.43 -9.58
C LYS A 49 0.99 -4.60 -8.13
N ARG A 50 1.93 -5.51 -7.90
CA ARG A 50 2.67 -5.68 -6.65
C ARG A 50 4.11 -6.02 -7.01
N ARG A 51 5.09 -5.27 -6.51
CA ARG A 51 6.51 -5.43 -6.87
C ARG A 51 7.43 -4.95 -5.76
N GLY A 52 8.69 -5.35 -5.85
CA GLY A 52 9.71 -5.06 -4.84
C GLY A 52 9.78 -6.18 -3.81
N ALA A 53 10.60 -5.97 -2.77
CA ALA A 53 10.77 -6.91 -1.67
C ALA A 53 11.17 -6.15 -0.39
N GLY A 54 10.86 -6.75 0.76
CA GLY A 54 11.13 -6.16 2.08
C GLY A 54 10.48 -4.78 2.21
N ILE A 55 11.20 -3.84 2.84
CA ILE A 55 10.68 -2.50 3.11
C ILE A 55 10.34 -1.69 1.84
N SER A 56 10.94 -2.06 0.70
CA SER A 56 10.73 -1.39 -0.59
C SER A 56 9.55 -1.95 -1.39
N GLU A 57 8.84 -2.94 -0.84
CA GLU A 57 7.70 -3.55 -1.51
C GLU A 57 6.53 -2.56 -1.66
N THR A 58 5.96 -2.50 -2.85
CA THR A 58 4.87 -1.58 -3.20
C THR A 58 3.76 -2.31 -3.96
N TYR A 59 2.55 -1.79 -3.86
CA TYR A 59 1.40 -2.25 -4.63
C TYR A 59 0.58 -1.08 -5.17
N THR A 60 -0.02 -1.27 -6.34
CA THR A 60 -0.84 -0.27 -7.03
C THR A 60 -2.28 -0.74 -7.10
N VAL A 61 -3.18 0.11 -6.63
CA VAL A 61 -4.63 -0.10 -6.65
C VAL A 61 -5.26 0.86 -7.64
N ARG A 62 -6.15 0.34 -8.48
CA ARG A 62 -6.90 1.10 -9.48
C ARG A 62 -8.39 1.12 -9.14
N LYS A 63 -9.02 2.27 -9.25
CA LYS A 63 -10.48 2.44 -9.17
C LYS A 63 -10.98 3.45 -10.18
N VAL A 64 -12.29 3.44 -10.44
CA VAL A 64 -12.96 4.52 -11.18
C VAL A 64 -13.58 5.47 -10.16
N SER A 65 -13.23 6.75 -10.23
CA SER A 65 -13.77 7.79 -9.36
C SER A 65 -14.41 8.85 -10.25
N ASN A 66 -15.72 9.05 -10.14
CA ASN A 66 -16.47 10.04 -10.93
C ASN A 66 -16.22 9.91 -12.45
N GLY A 67 -16.22 8.69 -12.97
CA GLY A 67 -15.99 8.40 -14.39
C GLY A 67 -14.52 8.46 -14.84
N VAL A 68 -13.59 8.85 -13.96
CA VAL A 68 -12.15 8.91 -14.27
C VAL A 68 -11.40 7.75 -13.60
N GLY A 69 -10.54 7.08 -14.36
CA GLY A 69 -9.65 6.06 -13.80
C GLY A 69 -8.57 6.69 -12.93
N VAL A 70 -8.46 6.23 -11.68
CA VAL A 70 -7.47 6.69 -10.71
C VAL A 70 -6.65 5.50 -10.22
N GLU A 71 -5.34 5.65 -10.27
CA GLU A 71 -4.39 4.68 -9.73
C GLU A 71 -3.61 5.29 -8.58
N ARG A 72 -3.39 4.50 -7.53
CA ARG A 72 -2.57 4.91 -6.40
C ARG A 72 -1.64 3.78 -5.99
N THR A 73 -0.36 4.11 -5.87
CA THR A 73 0.67 3.18 -5.39
C THR A 73 0.96 3.45 -3.92
N PHE A 74 1.02 2.39 -3.14
CA PHE A 74 1.31 2.43 -1.71
C PHE A 74 2.54 1.55 -1.40
N PRO A 75 3.39 1.97 -0.45
CA PRO A 75 4.27 1.05 0.27
C PRO A 75 3.43 -0.04 0.94
N LEU A 76 3.94 -1.27 0.97
CA LEU A 76 3.27 -2.37 1.63
C LEU A 76 3.35 -2.21 3.16
N HIS A 77 4.54 -1.86 3.66
CA HIS A 77 4.85 -1.72 5.08
C HIS A 77 4.78 -0.26 5.53
#